data_AF-A0A5J6Z5X6-F1
#
_entry.id   AF-A0A5J6Z5X6-F1
#
_cell.length_a   1.000
_cell.length_b   1.000
_cell.length_c   1.000
_cell.angle_alpha   90.00
_cell.angle_beta   90.00
_cell.angle_gamma   90.00
#
_symmetry.space_group_name_H-M   'P 1'
#
loop_
_entity.id
_entity.type
_entity.pdbx_description
1 polymer ?
#
loop_
_entity_poly.entity_id
_entity_poly.type
_entity_poly.pdbx_seq_one_letter_code
_entity_poly.pdbx_strand_id
1 'polypeptide(L)'
;MNPIDIRVSADPVAVATAVSRQFVTTVADLQRTGDTVTDDGVVRVVLTGGTVGIETLRQLLILDHAAKSTAEDFPMQSVDWSRVAVFFGDERFLPVGDPERNDTQAFKALLNHVDIPKSNIFSIAAPDEGEATDGEQLDSAALSYARVIAREAPDGFDLHLMGMGPEGHVNSLFPDTVELTAPQADVQPVRGCPKPPSERVTLTLNAVNSSRRVWLVVAGAEKKQAAEYAAARDLSGQWPAGMVHGTQETVLWVDEAAKPS
;
A
#
# COMPACT_ATOMS: atom_id res chain seq x y z
N MET A 1 -1.20 -21.64 -0.55
CA MET A 1 -0.97 -20.28 -0.01
C MET A 1 -0.45 -20.42 1.41
N ASN A 2 0.51 -19.58 1.81
CA ASN A 2 1.00 -19.58 3.18
C ASN A 2 -0.10 -19.07 4.14
N PRO A 3 -0.17 -19.60 5.38
CA PRO A 3 -1.05 -19.05 6.41
C PRO A 3 -0.79 -17.56 6.58
N ILE A 4 -1.85 -16.81 6.90
CA ILE A 4 -1.71 -15.39 7.24
C ILE A 4 -1.22 -15.26 8.68
N ASP A 5 -0.15 -14.49 8.88
CA ASP A 5 0.36 -14.14 10.21
C ASP A 5 -0.51 -13.01 10.78
N ILE A 6 -1.08 -13.20 11.98
CA ILE A 6 -1.97 -12.20 12.60
C ILE A 6 -1.22 -11.56 13.76
N ARG A 7 -1.00 -10.25 13.66
CA ARG A 7 -0.28 -9.45 14.66
C ARG A 7 -1.21 -8.44 15.28
N VAL A 8 -1.43 -8.57 16.59
CA VAL A 8 -2.36 -7.73 17.34
C VAL A 8 -1.60 -6.66 18.11
N SER A 9 -2.09 -5.43 18.06
CA SER A 9 -1.63 -4.29 18.87
C SER A 9 -2.79 -3.70 19.67
N ALA A 10 -2.46 -2.92 20.70
CA ALA A 10 -3.48 -2.41 21.62
C ALA A 10 -4.51 -1.47 20.96
N ASP A 11 -4.06 -0.61 20.05
CA ASP A 11 -4.86 0.46 19.43
C ASP A 11 -4.32 0.82 18.03
N PRO A 12 -5.01 1.67 17.25
CA PRO A 12 -4.59 2.04 15.90
C PRO A 12 -3.18 2.66 15.79
N VAL A 13 -2.74 3.43 16.79
CA VAL A 13 -1.40 4.05 16.79
C VAL A 13 -0.34 2.99 17.07
N ALA A 14 -0.63 2.05 17.98
CA ALA A 14 0.23 0.92 18.25
C ALA A 14 0.38 0.01 17.02
N VAL A 15 -0.68 -0.20 16.23
CA VAL A 15 -0.60 -0.89 14.92
C VAL A 15 0.39 -0.17 14.00
N ALA A 16 0.19 1.13 13.76
CA ALA A 16 1.07 1.92 12.89
C ALA A 16 2.53 1.92 13.36
N THR A 17 2.75 1.97 14.68
CA THR A 17 4.08 1.91 15.30
C THR A 17 4.74 0.55 15.09
N ALA A 18 3.99 -0.54 15.25
CA ALA A 18 4.51 -1.89 15.04
C ALA A 18 4.85 -2.14 13.56
N VAL A 19 3.96 -1.72 12.66
CA VAL A 19 4.17 -1.83 11.20
C VAL A 19 5.37 -1.01 10.76
N SER A 20 5.51 0.24 11.21
CA SER A 20 6.66 1.09 10.83
C SER A 20 8.00 0.53 11.31
N ARG A 21 8.06 -0.05 12.52
CA ARG A 21 9.27 -0.75 12.99
C ARG A 21 9.59 -1.96 12.13
N GLN A 22 8.61 -2.81 11.85
CA GLN A 22 8.82 -3.97 10.98
C GLN A 22 9.22 -3.55 9.57
N PHE A 23 8.65 -2.47 9.05
CA PHE A 23 9.03 -1.90 7.76
C PHE A 23 10.51 -1.53 7.73
N VAL A 24 11.01 -0.79 8.72
CA VAL A 24 12.42 -0.40 8.79
C VAL A 24 13.31 -1.65 8.82
N THR A 25 12.98 -2.63 9.67
CA THR A 25 13.73 -3.88 9.74
C THR A 25 13.75 -4.62 8.41
N THR A 26 12.57 -4.84 7.80
CA THR A 26 12.44 -5.57 6.54
C THR A 26 13.16 -4.85 5.40
N VAL A 27 12.96 -3.55 5.21
CA VAL A 27 13.58 -2.80 4.11
C VAL A 27 15.10 -2.74 4.29
N ALA A 28 15.60 -2.44 5.47
CA ALA A 28 17.04 -2.39 5.72
C ALA A 28 17.71 -3.76 5.58
N ASP A 29 17.02 -4.85 5.95
CA ASP A 29 17.53 -6.20 5.70
C ASP A 29 17.62 -6.52 4.20
N LEU A 30 16.58 -6.21 3.41
CA LEU A 30 16.62 -6.38 1.95
C LEU A 30 17.73 -5.54 1.31
N GLN A 31 17.93 -4.31 1.78
CA GLN A 31 19.02 -3.44 1.30
C GLN A 31 20.40 -3.99 1.63
N ARG A 32 20.56 -4.60 2.81
CA ARG A 32 21.81 -5.22 3.26
C ARG A 32 22.13 -6.51 2.53
N THR A 33 21.13 -7.35 2.27
CA THR A 33 21.33 -8.65 1.60
C THR A 33 21.32 -8.53 0.08
N GLY A 34 20.68 -7.50 -0.47
CA GLY A 34 20.41 -7.37 -1.91
C GLY A 34 19.28 -8.27 -2.41
N ASP A 35 18.55 -8.94 -1.52
CA ASP A 35 17.45 -9.86 -1.86
C ASP A 35 16.16 -9.11 -2.22
N THR A 36 16.22 -8.27 -3.25
CA THR A 36 15.09 -7.50 -3.77
C THR A 36 14.40 -8.24 -4.90
N VAL A 37 13.13 -7.95 -5.17
CA VAL A 37 12.31 -8.67 -6.15
C VAL A 37 12.88 -8.70 -7.57
N THR A 38 13.66 -7.70 -7.97
CA THR A 38 14.35 -7.63 -9.28
C THR A 38 15.87 -7.79 -9.19
N ASP A 39 16.43 -8.14 -8.04
CA ASP A 39 17.88 -8.29 -7.80
C ASP A 39 18.75 -7.05 -8.13
N ASP A 40 18.16 -5.85 -8.26
CA ASP A 40 18.88 -4.58 -8.51
C ASP A 40 19.25 -3.81 -7.22
N GLY A 41 18.89 -4.36 -6.06
CA GLY A 41 19.14 -3.75 -4.77
C GLY A 41 18.25 -2.56 -4.44
N VAL A 42 17.21 -2.27 -5.23
CA VAL A 42 16.18 -1.26 -4.94
C VAL A 42 14.93 -1.95 -4.39
N VAL A 43 14.51 -1.55 -3.20
CA VAL A 43 13.32 -2.12 -2.54
C VAL A 43 12.06 -1.46 -3.08
N ARG A 44 11.16 -2.26 -3.66
CA ARG A 44 9.89 -1.78 -4.24
C ARG A 44 8.77 -1.86 -3.23
N VAL A 45 8.28 -0.70 -2.83
CA VAL A 45 7.26 -0.55 -1.79
C VAL A 45 5.99 0.06 -2.41
N VAL A 46 4.86 -0.61 -2.20
CA VAL A 46 3.54 -0.04 -2.51
C VAL A 46 2.94 0.54 -1.25
N LEU A 47 2.55 1.82 -1.31
CA LEU A 47 1.87 2.54 -0.26
C LEU A 47 0.35 2.51 -0.44
N THR A 48 -0.34 2.71 0.68
CA THR A 48 -1.80 2.82 0.76
C THR A 48 -2.17 4.15 1.39
N GLY A 49 -3.35 4.66 1.04
CA GLY A 49 -4.01 5.70 1.82
C GLY A 49 -4.66 5.17 3.09
N GLY A 50 -5.63 5.94 3.60
CA GLY A 50 -6.41 5.59 4.80
C GLY A 50 -5.69 5.94 6.11
N THR A 51 -6.47 6.04 7.19
CA THR A 51 -6.00 6.63 8.46
C THR A 51 -4.77 5.95 9.02
N VAL A 52 -4.77 4.61 9.16
CA VAL A 52 -3.66 3.86 9.76
C VAL A 52 -2.49 3.70 8.80
N GLY A 53 -2.76 3.61 7.49
CA GLY A 53 -1.72 3.61 6.45
C GLY A 53 -0.89 4.88 6.49
N ILE A 54 -1.55 6.05 6.49
CA ILE A 54 -0.87 7.35 6.59
C ILE A 54 -0.23 7.55 7.97
N GLU A 55 -0.85 7.06 9.05
CA GLU A 55 -0.21 7.11 10.37
C GLU A 55 1.08 6.28 10.42
N THR A 56 1.12 5.13 9.74
CA THR A 56 2.35 4.32 9.59
C THR A 56 3.46 5.15 8.94
N LEU A 57 3.14 5.97 7.94
CA LEU A 57 4.12 6.87 7.30
C LEU A 57 4.64 7.96 8.26
N ARG A 58 3.78 8.50 9.13
CA ARG A 58 4.22 9.45 10.17
C ARG A 58 5.15 8.79 11.19
N GLN A 59 4.84 7.57 11.61
CA GLN A 59 5.70 6.80 12.50
C GLN A 59 7.04 6.46 11.84
N LEU A 60 7.05 6.17 10.53
CA LEU A 60 8.30 6.00 9.77
C LEU A 60 9.16 7.26 9.78
N LEU A 61 8.56 8.46 9.62
CA LEU A 61 9.31 9.71 9.69
C LEU A 61 9.94 9.93 11.08
N ILE A 62 9.23 9.58 12.16
CA ILE A 62 9.77 9.62 13.52
C ILE A 62 10.98 8.70 13.65
N LEU A 63 10.89 7.47 13.13
CA LEU A 63 11.99 6.51 13.16
C LEU A 63 13.19 6.97 12.32
N ASP A 64 12.95 7.56 11.15
CA ASP A 64 13.99 8.12 10.28
C ASP A 64 14.76 9.26 10.98
N HIS A 65 14.04 10.22 11.56
CA HIS A 65 14.65 11.29 12.35
C HIS A 65 15.43 10.77 13.55
N ALA A 66 14.87 9.79 14.28
CA ALA A 66 15.55 9.16 15.39
C ALA A 66 16.88 8.54 14.93
N ALA A 67 16.88 7.77 13.83
CA ALA A 67 18.08 7.13 13.30
C ALA A 67 19.14 8.11 12.76
N LYS A 68 18.74 9.29 12.27
CA LYS A 68 19.67 10.35 11.85
C LYS A 68 20.26 11.14 13.03
N SER A 69 19.61 11.13 14.19
CA SER A 69 19.99 11.90 15.37
C SER A 69 20.75 11.10 16.43
N THR A 70 20.86 9.77 16.26
CA THR A 70 21.59 8.92 17.20
C THR A 70 23.10 9.05 17.03
N ALA A 71 23.81 8.98 18.16
CA ALA A 71 25.27 9.04 18.19
C ALA A 71 25.88 7.78 17.52
N GLU A 72 27.09 7.92 16.98
CA GLU A 72 27.84 6.85 16.32
C GLU A 72 28.00 5.60 17.21
N ASP A 73 27.98 5.76 18.54
CA ASP A 73 28.11 4.67 19.51
C ASP A 73 26.85 3.79 19.66
N PHE A 74 25.67 4.26 19.22
CA PHE A 74 24.40 3.52 19.30
C PHE A 74 23.58 3.67 18.00
N PRO A 75 24.11 3.19 16.86
CA PRO A 75 23.44 3.36 15.58
C PRO A 75 22.14 2.55 15.57
N MET A 76 21.05 3.21 15.17
CA MET A 76 19.79 2.54 14.91
C MET A 76 19.75 2.05 13.46
N GLN A 77 19.05 0.95 13.23
CA GLN A 77 18.74 0.49 11.87
C GLN A 77 17.96 1.59 11.14
N SER A 78 18.38 1.88 9.91
CA SER A 78 17.83 2.96 9.09
C SER A 78 17.58 2.48 7.66
N VAL A 79 16.68 3.16 6.96
CA VAL A 79 16.37 2.91 5.56
C VAL A 79 17.23 3.83 4.70
N ASP A 80 17.95 3.26 3.74
CA ASP A 80 18.57 4.05 2.68
C ASP A 80 17.51 4.40 1.63
N TRP A 81 16.90 5.59 1.75
CA TRP A 81 15.82 6.04 0.87
C TRP A 81 16.24 6.20 -0.59
N SER A 82 17.55 6.29 -0.89
CA SER A 82 18.04 6.30 -2.28
C SER A 82 17.83 4.96 -2.98
N ARG A 83 17.67 3.88 -2.21
CA ARG A 83 17.45 2.51 -2.65
C ARG A 83 16.02 2.02 -2.34
N VAL A 84 15.06 2.93 -2.31
CA VAL A 84 13.63 2.62 -2.21
C VAL A 84 12.91 3.20 -3.44
N ALA A 85 12.05 2.40 -4.05
CA ALA A 85 11.09 2.82 -5.08
C ALA A 85 9.67 2.73 -4.51
N VAL A 86 8.92 3.82 -4.58
CA VAL A 86 7.58 3.98 -4.03
C VAL A 86 6.54 3.98 -5.13
N PHE A 87 5.52 3.15 -4.94
CA PHE A 87 4.32 3.02 -5.75
C PHE A 87 3.08 3.21 -4.89
N PHE A 88 1.91 3.37 -5.49
CA PHE A 88 0.61 3.45 -4.83
C PHE A 88 -0.31 2.31 -5.27
N GLY A 89 -1.00 1.69 -4.30
CA GLY A 89 -1.90 0.56 -4.53
C GLY A 89 -3.19 0.98 -5.23
N ASP A 90 -3.72 2.14 -4.86
CA ASP A 90 -4.76 2.86 -5.58
C ASP A 90 -4.56 4.37 -5.45
N GLU A 91 -5.33 5.12 -6.24
CA GLU A 91 -5.39 6.57 -6.11
C GLU A 91 -6.78 7.09 -6.49
N ARG A 92 -7.20 8.15 -5.79
CA ARG A 92 -8.40 8.91 -6.09
C ARG A 92 -8.08 9.81 -7.26
N PHE A 93 -8.83 9.70 -8.35
CA PHE A 93 -8.53 10.44 -9.58
C PHE A 93 -9.01 11.90 -9.48
N LEU A 94 -8.29 12.65 -8.65
CA LEU A 94 -8.54 14.05 -8.30
C LEU A 94 -7.33 14.92 -8.67
N PRO A 95 -7.49 16.25 -8.77
CA PRO A 95 -6.38 17.16 -9.11
C PRO A 95 -5.16 17.01 -8.19
N VAL A 96 -3.98 17.35 -8.72
CA VAL A 96 -2.73 17.31 -7.95
C VAL A 96 -2.86 18.15 -6.67
N GLY A 97 -2.43 17.59 -5.54
CA GLY A 97 -2.46 18.27 -4.24
C GLY A 97 -3.82 18.25 -3.55
N ASP A 98 -4.84 17.64 -4.16
CA ASP A 98 -6.13 17.43 -3.50
C ASP A 98 -5.93 16.61 -2.20
N PRO A 99 -6.53 17.03 -1.06
CA PRO A 99 -6.34 16.37 0.23
C PRO A 99 -6.85 14.92 0.28
N GLU A 100 -7.77 14.52 -0.61
CA GLU A 100 -8.29 13.16 -0.68
C GLU A 100 -7.40 12.21 -1.48
N ARG A 101 -6.38 12.71 -2.19
CA ARG A 101 -5.38 11.85 -2.83
C ARG A 101 -4.45 11.19 -1.83
N ASN A 102 -4.16 9.92 -2.06
CA ASN A 102 -3.23 9.11 -1.30
C ASN A 102 -1.80 9.67 -1.40
N ASP A 103 -1.37 10.10 -2.59
CA ASP A 103 -0.06 10.68 -2.78
C ASP A 103 0.12 12.00 -2.03
N THR A 104 -0.84 12.94 -2.10
CA THR A 104 -0.84 14.18 -1.31
C THR A 104 -0.62 13.89 0.17
N GLN A 105 -1.34 12.89 0.70
CA GLN A 105 -1.22 12.49 2.10
C GLN A 105 0.15 11.86 2.40
N ALA A 106 0.67 11.00 1.52
CA ALA A 106 1.97 10.36 1.69
C ALA A 106 3.14 11.36 1.60
N PHE A 107 3.08 12.32 0.67
CA PHE A 107 4.05 13.41 0.56
C PHE A 107 4.09 14.25 1.83
N LYS A 108 2.92 14.60 2.38
CA LYS A 108 2.82 15.36 3.63
C LYS A 108 3.28 14.56 4.85
N ALA A 109 3.06 13.25 4.88
CA ALA A 109 3.38 12.41 6.03
C ALA A 109 4.85 11.98 6.06
N LEU A 110 5.48 11.77 4.90
CA LEU A 110 6.81 11.16 4.82
C LEU A 110 7.63 11.63 3.61
N LEU A 111 7.11 11.55 2.38
CA LEU A 111 7.97 11.60 1.18
C LEU A 111 8.66 12.96 0.94
N ASN A 112 8.14 14.06 1.49
CA ASN A 112 8.82 15.37 1.46
C ASN A 112 9.89 15.54 2.55
N HIS A 113 10.01 14.58 3.46
CA HIS A 113 10.80 14.70 4.69
C HIS A 113 11.94 13.68 4.79
N VAL A 114 12.06 12.79 3.81
CA VAL A 114 13.12 11.79 3.72
C VAL A 114 13.91 11.94 2.43
N ASP A 115 15.13 11.43 2.40
CA ASP A 115 16.09 11.61 1.31
C ASP A 115 15.82 10.64 0.13
N ILE A 116 14.55 10.51 -0.28
CA ILE A 116 14.13 9.70 -1.43
C ILE A 116 14.28 10.51 -2.74
N PRO A 117 14.96 9.98 -3.77
CA PRO A 117 14.99 10.62 -5.09
C PRO A 117 13.59 10.70 -5.68
N LYS A 118 13.21 11.86 -6.23
CA LYS A 118 11.90 12.03 -6.88
C LYS A 118 11.66 11.07 -8.04
N SER A 119 12.73 10.63 -8.72
CA SER A 119 12.68 9.61 -9.77
C SER A 119 12.24 8.24 -9.27
N ASN A 120 12.31 8.00 -7.96
CA ASN A 120 11.90 6.75 -7.34
C ASN A 120 10.47 6.81 -6.76
N ILE A 121 9.73 7.90 -6.99
CA ILE A 121 8.33 8.03 -6.57
C ILE A 121 7.45 7.98 -7.80
N PHE A 122 6.64 6.93 -7.89
CA PHE A 122 5.76 6.66 -9.01
C PHE A 122 4.31 6.93 -8.60
N SER A 123 3.89 8.19 -8.63
CA SER A 123 2.49 8.59 -8.44
C SER A 123 1.64 8.23 -9.65
N ILE A 124 0.35 7.94 -9.39
CA ILE A 124 -0.66 7.82 -10.44
C ILE A 124 -1.00 9.23 -10.95
N ALA A 125 -1.12 9.39 -12.27
CA ALA A 125 -1.44 10.67 -12.89
C ALA A 125 -2.74 11.27 -12.33
N ALA A 126 -2.77 12.59 -12.21
CA ALA A 126 -3.98 13.35 -11.87
C ALA A 126 -4.69 13.79 -13.17
N PRO A 127 -6.01 14.05 -13.11
CA PRO A 127 -6.69 14.80 -14.16
C PRO A 127 -6.12 16.21 -14.27
N ASP A 128 -6.18 16.76 -15.48
CA ASP A 128 -5.93 18.18 -15.74
C ASP A 128 -6.95 19.07 -15.00
N GLU A 129 -6.51 20.26 -14.59
CA GLU A 129 -7.36 21.18 -13.82
C GLU A 129 -8.62 21.58 -14.61
N GLY A 130 -9.79 21.39 -13.99
CA GLY A 130 -11.07 21.78 -14.56
C GLY A 130 -11.67 20.78 -15.57
N GLU A 131 -11.00 19.66 -15.83
CA GLU A 131 -11.54 18.60 -16.68
C GLU A 131 -12.34 17.54 -15.88
N ALA A 132 -13.21 16.81 -16.58
CA ALA A 132 -14.02 15.77 -15.98
C ALA A 132 -13.17 14.56 -15.59
N THR A 133 -13.40 14.02 -14.39
CA THR A 133 -12.64 12.91 -13.82
C THR A 133 -13.04 11.53 -14.37
N ASP A 134 -14.18 11.43 -15.06
CA ASP A 134 -14.76 10.18 -15.56
C ASP A 134 -14.48 9.90 -17.05
N GLY A 135 -13.72 10.79 -17.71
CA GLY A 135 -13.41 10.74 -19.14
C GLY A 135 -12.19 9.89 -19.53
N GLU A 136 -11.68 10.10 -20.75
CA GLU A 136 -10.55 9.38 -21.34
C GLU A 136 -9.24 9.51 -20.52
N GLN A 137 -9.11 10.59 -19.74
CA GLN A 137 -7.95 10.81 -18.89
C GLN A 137 -7.78 9.73 -17.83
N LEU A 138 -8.89 9.19 -17.29
CA LEU A 138 -8.83 8.13 -16.29
C LEU A 138 -8.24 6.85 -16.88
N ASP A 139 -8.62 6.49 -18.11
CA ASP A 139 -8.08 5.33 -18.81
C ASP A 139 -6.61 5.55 -19.18
N SER A 140 -6.27 6.77 -19.61
CA SER A 140 -4.89 7.18 -19.89
C SER A 140 -4.01 7.08 -18.63
N ALA A 141 -4.52 7.51 -17.47
CA ALA A 141 -3.82 7.42 -16.20
C ALA A 141 -3.56 5.97 -15.78
N ALA A 142 -4.57 5.09 -15.90
CA ALA A 142 -4.41 3.67 -15.64
C ALA A 142 -3.41 3.01 -16.59
N LEU A 143 -3.49 3.31 -17.90
CA LEU A 143 -2.57 2.78 -18.91
C LEU A 143 -1.13 3.28 -18.71
N SER A 144 -0.97 4.57 -18.38
CA SER A 144 0.34 5.16 -18.08
C SER A 144 0.95 4.49 -16.86
N TYR A 145 0.17 4.30 -15.80
CA TYR A 145 0.64 3.65 -14.59
C TYR A 145 0.96 2.17 -14.83
N ALA A 146 0.18 1.45 -15.63
CA ALA A 146 0.52 0.08 -16.05
C ALA A 146 1.88 -0.01 -16.76
N ARG A 147 2.20 0.96 -17.63
CA ARG A 147 3.52 1.05 -18.28
C ARG A 147 4.65 1.34 -17.29
N VAL A 148 4.37 2.11 -16.24
CA VAL A 148 5.33 2.34 -15.15
C VAL A 148 5.56 1.04 -14.38
N ILE A 149 4.51 0.31 -13.97
CA ILE A 149 4.64 -0.97 -13.28
C ILE A 149 5.44 -1.97 -14.13
N ALA A 150 5.09 -2.14 -15.41
CA ALA A 150 5.78 -3.06 -16.30
C ALA A 150 7.28 -2.74 -16.51
N ARG A 151 7.67 -1.46 -16.36
CA ARG A 151 9.07 -1.03 -16.52
C ARG A 151 9.85 -1.09 -15.21
N GLU A 152 9.25 -0.59 -14.13
CA GLU A 152 9.94 -0.34 -12.87
C GLU A 152 9.78 -1.48 -11.87
N ALA A 153 8.70 -2.27 -11.97
CA ALA A 153 8.37 -3.40 -11.09
C ALA A 153 7.93 -4.65 -11.90
N PRO A 154 8.71 -5.10 -12.90
CA PRO A 154 8.30 -6.17 -13.81
C PRO A 154 8.06 -7.52 -13.12
N ASP A 155 8.74 -7.77 -11.99
CA ASP A 155 8.64 -9.01 -11.20
C ASP A 155 7.77 -8.84 -9.95
N GLY A 156 7.02 -7.72 -9.85
CA GLY A 156 6.21 -7.37 -8.70
C GLY A 156 6.94 -6.49 -7.68
N PHE A 157 6.53 -6.60 -6.41
CA PHE A 157 6.95 -5.71 -5.33
C PHE A 157 7.57 -6.47 -4.16
N ASP A 158 8.47 -5.82 -3.42
CA ASP A 158 9.03 -6.41 -2.19
C ASP A 158 8.04 -6.37 -1.03
N LEU A 159 7.27 -5.29 -0.95
CA LEU A 159 6.28 -5.05 0.09
C LEU A 159 5.10 -4.23 -0.43
N HIS A 160 3.89 -4.71 -0.19
CA HIS A 160 2.64 -4.00 -0.44
C HIS A 160 1.93 -3.71 0.87
N LEU A 161 1.88 -2.44 1.28
CA LEU A 161 1.08 -1.98 2.41
C LEU A 161 -0.35 -1.73 1.94
N MET A 162 -1.33 -2.29 2.65
CA MET A 162 -2.74 -2.23 2.24
C MET A 162 -3.63 -1.86 3.40
N GLY A 163 -4.48 -0.85 3.22
CA GLY A 163 -5.63 -0.63 4.08
C GLY A 163 -6.75 -1.62 3.75
N MET A 164 -7.78 -1.66 4.59
CA MET A 164 -8.97 -2.48 4.36
C MET A 164 -10.25 -1.73 4.77
N GLY A 165 -11.29 -1.77 3.92
CA GLY A 165 -12.63 -1.28 4.22
C GLY A 165 -13.40 -2.16 5.22
N PRO A 166 -14.44 -1.66 5.91
CA PRO A 166 -15.34 -2.53 6.70
C PRO A 166 -16.02 -3.64 5.87
N GLU A 167 -16.17 -3.45 4.56
CA GLU A 167 -16.67 -4.41 3.58
C GLU A 167 -15.58 -5.31 2.98
N GLY A 168 -14.36 -5.24 3.51
CA GLY A 168 -13.22 -6.04 3.03
C GLY A 168 -12.63 -5.59 1.70
N HIS A 169 -13.05 -4.44 1.14
CA HIS A 169 -12.35 -3.88 -0.02
C HIS A 169 -10.89 -3.57 0.34
N VAL A 170 -10.03 -3.69 -0.65
CA VAL A 170 -8.61 -3.36 -0.56
C VAL A 170 -8.20 -2.62 -1.82
N ASN A 171 -7.23 -1.70 -1.74
CA ASN A 171 -7.02 -0.71 -2.80
C ASN A 171 -8.38 -0.10 -3.18
N SER A 172 -8.74 -0.10 -4.46
CA SER A 172 -10.09 0.19 -4.91
C SER A 172 -10.79 -1.02 -5.55
N LEU A 173 -10.52 -2.21 -5.01
CA LEU A 173 -11.17 -3.48 -5.38
C LEU A 173 -12.30 -3.78 -4.41
N PHE A 174 -13.53 -3.52 -4.84
CA PHE A 174 -14.74 -3.70 -4.02
C PHE A 174 -15.43 -5.03 -4.33
N PRO A 175 -16.21 -5.59 -3.37
CA PRO A 175 -17.05 -6.75 -3.64
C PRO A 175 -17.94 -6.55 -4.86
N ASP A 176 -18.16 -7.62 -5.63
CA ASP A 176 -19.05 -7.67 -6.80
C ASP A 176 -18.72 -6.66 -7.93
N THR A 177 -17.46 -6.21 -8.02
CA THR A 177 -17.00 -5.30 -9.09
C THR A 177 -16.25 -6.03 -10.21
N VAL A 178 -16.22 -5.42 -11.41
CA VAL A 178 -15.53 -5.98 -12.57
C VAL A 178 -14.02 -5.98 -12.38
N GLU A 179 -13.49 -4.97 -11.69
CA GLU A 179 -12.08 -4.80 -11.40
C GLU A 179 -11.54 -5.93 -10.49
N LEU A 180 -12.41 -6.50 -9.64
CA LEU A 180 -12.13 -7.66 -8.81
C LEU A 180 -12.24 -8.98 -9.58
N THR A 181 -13.32 -9.17 -10.34
CA THR A 181 -13.74 -10.50 -10.83
C THR A 181 -13.24 -10.86 -12.23
N ALA A 182 -12.88 -9.87 -13.06
CA ALA A 182 -12.43 -10.10 -14.42
C ALA A 182 -11.29 -9.14 -14.82
N PRO A 183 -10.17 -9.11 -14.07
CA PRO A 183 -9.10 -8.16 -14.34
C PRO A 183 -8.45 -8.39 -15.70
N GLN A 184 -8.39 -7.31 -16.50
CA GLN A 184 -7.80 -7.34 -17.85
C GLN A 184 -6.30 -6.97 -17.86
N ALA A 185 -5.80 -6.39 -16.77
CA ALA A 185 -4.43 -5.90 -16.63
C ALA A 185 -4.02 -5.81 -15.14
N ASP A 186 -2.77 -5.45 -14.89
CA ASP A 186 -2.24 -5.21 -13.54
C ASP A 186 -2.74 -3.91 -12.90
N VAL A 187 -3.17 -2.95 -13.74
CA VAL A 187 -3.75 -1.67 -13.33
C VAL A 187 -5.06 -1.47 -14.07
N GLN A 188 -6.09 -1.00 -13.37
CA GLN A 188 -7.38 -0.69 -13.97
C GLN A 188 -7.92 0.67 -13.50
N PRO A 189 -8.65 1.38 -14.37
CA PRO A 189 -9.50 2.47 -13.94
C PRO A 189 -10.75 1.88 -13.26
N VAL A 190 -11.20 2.53 -12.19
CA VAL A 190 -12.42 2.20 -11.44
C VAL A 190 -13.42 3.32 -11.68
N ARG A 191 -14.62 2.94 -12.11
CA ARG A 191 -15.74 3.88 -12.33
C ARG A 191 -16.90 3.54 -11.41
N GLY A 192 -17.54 4.56 -10.86
CA GLY A 192 -18.68 4.36 -9.96
C GLY A 192 -18.29 3.63 -8.67
N CYS A 193 -17.09 3.87 -8.13
CA CYS A 193 -16.69 3.34 -6.84
C CYS A 193 -17.79 3.65 -5.79
N PRO A 194 -18.24 2.66 -4.99
CA PRO A 194 -19.30 2.86 -4.00
C PRO A 194 -18.98 3.92 -2.93
N LYS A 195 -17.72 4.33 -2.82
CA LYS A 195 -17.26 5.36 -1.90
C LYS A 195 -16.73 6.57 -2.68
N PRO A 196 -17.16 7.80 -2.35
CA PRO A 196 -16.64 8.98 -3.00
C PRO A 196 -15.12 9.15 -2.74
N PRO A 197 -14.39 9.78 -3.67
CA PRO A 197 -14.78 10.02 -5.07
C PRO A 197 -14.91 8.69 -5.85
N SER A 198 -15.80 8.68 -6.84
CA SER A 198 -16.19 7.47 -7.59
C SER A 198 -15.12 7.02 -8.58
N GLU A 199 -14.27 7.92 -9.06
CA GLU A 199 -13.24 7.66 -10.06
C GLU A 199 -11.89 7.43 -9.40
N ARG A 200 -11.30 6.26 -9.69
CA ARG A 200 -10.04 5.83 -9.09
C ARG A 200 -9.20 5.05 -10.07
N VAL A 201 -7.91 4.93 -9.81
CA VAL A 201 -7.04 3.98 -10.49
C VAL A 201 -6.55 2.99 -9.45
N THR A 202 -6.53 1.70 -9.77
CA THR A 202 -6.18 0.64 -8.81
C THR A 202 -5.23 -0.38 -9.40
N LEU A 203 -4.29 -0.86 -8.60
CA LEU A 203 -3.64 -2.15 -8.82
C LEU A 203 -4.68 -3.27 -8.62
N THR A 204 -4.64 -4.28 -9.48
CA THR A 204 -5.53 -5.44 -9.43
C THR A 204 -5.00 -6.54 -8.52
N LEU A 205 -5.79 -7.59 -8.28
CA LEU A 205 -5.33 -8.75 -7.52
C LEU A 205 -4.09 -9.40 -8.14
N ASN A 206 -3.92 -9.35 -9.47
CA ASN A 206 -2.73 -9.89 -10.14
C ASN A 206 -1.47 -9.13 -9.70
N ALA A 207 -1.52 -7.79 -9.76
CA ALA A 207 -0.42 -6.93 -9.31
C ALA A 207 -0.17 -7.09 -7.81
N VAL A 208 -1.22 -7.08 -6.98
CA VAL A 208 -1.08 -7.26 -5.52
C VAL A 208 -0.42 -8.60 -5.20
N ASN A 209 -0.90 -9.70 -5.79
CA ASN A 209 -0.47 -11.05 -5.46
C ASN A 209 0.89 -11.43 -6.06
N SER A 210 1.45 -10.59 -6.94
CA SER A 210 2.85 -10.68 -7.36
C SER A 210 3.84 -10.24 -6.27
N SER A 211 3.38 -9.50 -5.25
CA SER A 211 4.25 -8.97 -4.20
C SER A 211 4.85 -10.10 -3.35
N ARG A 212 6.12 -9.99 -2.97
CA ARG A 212 6.76 -10.90 -2.01
C ARG A 212 6.06 -10.88 -0.66
N ARG A 213 5.72 -9.68 -0.18
CA ARG A 213 5.04 -9.46 1.10
C ARG A 213 3.81 -8.58 0.91
N VAL A 214 2.70 -8.99 1.51
CA VAL A 214 1.47 -8.19 1.59
C VAL A 214 1.14 -7.97 3.06
N TRP A 215 1.10 -6.72 3.50
CA TRP A 215 0.74 -6.35 4.87
C TRP A 215 -0.57 -5.57 4.89
N LEU A 216 -1.61 -6.20 5.42
CA LEU A 216 -2.89 -5.57 5.71
C LEU A 216 -2.77 -4.81 7.03
N VAL A 217 -2.97 -3.50 6.99
CA VAL A 217 -2.87 -2.60 8.14
C VAL A 217 -4.26 -2.10 8.51
N VAL A 218 -4.83 -2.70 9.55
CA VAL A 218 -6.26 -2.63 9.86
C VAL A 218 -6.43 -2.20 11.31
N ALA A 219 -7.34 -1.28 11.59
CA ALA A 219 -7.73 -0.96 12.96
C ALA A 219 -9.17 -0.46 13.01
N GLY A 220 -9.83 -0.64 14.16
CA GLY A 220 -11.21 -0.23 14.39
C GLY A 220 -12.21 -1.38 14.36
N ALA A 221 -13.19 -1.32 15.27
CA ALA A 221 -14.18 -2.38 15.45
C ALA A 221 -15.03 -2.65 14.18
N GLU A 222 -15.25 -1.62 13.36
CA GLU A 222 -15.98 -1.76 12.09
C GLU A 222 -15.26 -2.64 11.07
N LYS A 223 -13.97 -2.93 11.28
CA LYS A 223 -13.17 -3.79 10.41
C LYS A 223 -13.14 -5.25 10.86
N LYS A 224 -13.65 -5.57 12.05
CA LYS A 224 -13.51 -6.89 12.66
C LYS A 224 -14.02 -8.00 11.74
N GLN A 225 -15.21 -7.84 11.16
CA GLN A 225 -15.78 -8.85 10.28
C GLN A 225 -14.92 -9.05 9.03
N ALA A 226 -14.52 -7.97 8.36
CA ALA A 226 -13.61 -8.05 7.22
C ALA A 226 -12.26 -8.71 7.59
N ALA A 227 -11.74 -8.45 8.78
CA ALA A 227 -10.53 -9.07 9.29
C ALA A 227 -10.70 -10.59 9.54
N GLU A 228 -11.87 -11.03 10.01
CA GLU A 228 -12.20 -12.47 10.14
C GLU A 228 -12.15 -13.17 8.78
N TYR A 229 -12.73 -12.59 7.74
CA TYR A 229 -12.71 -13.18 6.40
C TYR A 229 -11.35 -13.09 5.70
N ALA A 230 -10.58 -12.01 5.96
CA ALA A 230 -9.20 -11.92 5.53
C ALA A 230 -8.34 -13.02 6.18
N ALA A 231 -8.51 -13.23 7.49
CA ALA A 231 -7.83 -14.27 8.26
C ALA A 231 -8.17 -15.68 7.74
N ALA A 232 -9.45 -15.90 7.38
CA ALA A 232 -9.94 -17.16 6.86
C ALA A 232 -9.58 -17.44 5.39
N ARG A 233 -8.98 -16.48 4.66
CA ARG A 233 -8.71 -16.58 3.22
C ARG A 233 -9.95 -16.85 2.40
N ASP A 234 -11.01 -16.09 2.61
CA ASP A 234 -12.22 -16.22 1.80
C ASP A 234 -11.94 -15.84 0.33
N LEU A 235 -12.03 -16.83 -0.57
CA LEU A 235 -11.80 -16.67 -2.01
C LEU A 235 -13.10 -16.51 -2.81
N SER A 236 -14.25 -16.36 -2.14
CA SER A 236 -15.56 -16.25 -2.79
C SER A 236 -15.73 -14.97 -3.60
N GLY A 237 -14.87 -13.96 -3.40
CA GLY A 237 -15.03 -12.62 -3.96
C GLY A 237 -15.92 -11.69 -3.14
N GLN A 238 -16.62 -12.20 -2.12
CA GLN A 238 -17.43 -11.38 -1.21
C GLN A 238 -16.57 -10.51 -0.30
N TRP A 239 -15.34 -10.95 -0.02
CA TRP A 239 -14.38 -10.24 0.83
C TRP A 239 -13.05 -10.13 0.07
N PRO A 240 -12.82 -9.06 -0.71
CA PRO A 240 -11.58 -8.88 -1.48
C PRO A 240 -10.30 -9.07 -0.68
N ALA A 241 -10.27 -8.66 0.59
CA ALA A 241 -9.16 -8.88 1.51
C ALA A 241 -8.80 -10.36 1.75
N GLY A 242 -9.75 -11.29 1.61
CA GLY A 242 -9.48 -12.73 1.67
C GLY A 242 -8.70 -13.26 0.47
N MET A 243 -8.70 -12.52 -0.64
CA MET A 243 -8.08 -12.89 -1.91
C MET A 243 -6.64 -12.39 -2.08
N VAL A 244 -6.19 -11.46 -1.24
CA VAL A 244 -4.83 -10.90 -1.35
C VAL A 244 -3.81 -11.75 -0.62
N HIS A 245 -2.67 -12.03 -1.24
CA HIS A 245 -1.59 -12.77 -0.62
C HIS A 245 -0.23 -12.38 -1.19
N GLY A 246 0.79 -12.34 -0.35
CA GLY A 246 2.17 -12.29 -0.84
C GLY A 246 2.67 -13.66 -1.29
N THR A 247 3.68 -13.70 -2.15
CA THR A 247 4.32 -14.94 -2.61
C THR A 247 5.19 -15.57 -1.51
N GLN A 248 5.67 -14.78 -0.56
CA GLN A 248 6.44 -15.26 0.60
C GLN A 248 5.64 -15.09 1.91
N GLU A 249 5.06 -13.91 2.13
CA GLU A 249 4.43 -13.56 3.41
C GLU A 249 3.12 -12.80 3.21
N THR A 250 2.14 -13.07 4.06
CA THR A 250 0.98 -12.19 4.26
C THR A 250 0.79 -11.95 5.74
N VAL A 251 0.72 -10.69 6.15
CA VAL A 251 0.53 -10.31 7.56
C VAL A 251 -0.72 -9.46 7.68
N LEU A 252 -1.58 -9.81 8.64
CA LEU A 252 -2.71 -9.03 9.08
C LEU A 252 -2.36 -8.34 10.39
N TRP A 253 -2.07 -7.04 10.32
CA TRP A 253 -1.85 -6.18 11.46
C TRP A 253 -3.19 -5.58 11.89
N VAL A 254 -3.59 -5.86 13.13
CA VAL A 254 -4.88 -5.46 13.69
C VAL A 254 -4.72 -4.83 15.06
N ASP A 255 -5.63 -3.91 15.42
CA ASP A 255 -5.82 -3.54 16.81
C ASP A 255 -6.72 -4.57 17.53
N GLU A 256 -6.81 -4.50 18.86
CA GLU A 256 -7.69 -5.38 19.64
C GLU A 256 -9.15 -5.31 19.19
N ALA A 257 -9.60 -4.15 18.70
CA ALA A 257 -10.98 -3.96 18.24
C ALA A 257 -11.27 -4.67 16.90
N ALA A 258 -10.30 -4.72 15.99
CA ALA A 258 -10.42 -5.39 14.69
C ALA A 258 -9.96 -6.86 14.72
N LYS A 259 -9.50 -7.36 15.86
CA LYS A 259 -8.94 -8.71 16.00
C LYS A 259 -9.95 -9.81 15.56
N PRO A 260 -9.56 -10.69 14.61
CA PRO A 260 -10.33 -11.87 14.25
C PRO A 260 -10.56 -12.80 15.46
N SER A 261 -11.73 -13.43 15.50
CA SER A 261 -12.11 -14.37 16.56
C SER A 261 -11.30 -15.68 16.54
#